data_AF-A0A1F9R7C9-F1
#
_entry.id   AF-A0A1F9R7C9-F1
#
_cell.length_a   1.000
_cell.length_b   1.000
_cell.length_c   1.000
_cell.angle_alpha   90.00
_cell.angle_beta   90.00
_cell.angle_gamma   90.00
#
_symmetry.space_group_name_H-M   'P 1'
#
loop_
_entity.id
_entity.type
_entity.pdbx_description
1 polymer ?
#
loop_
_entity_poly.entity_id
_entity_poly.type
_entity_poly.pdbx_seq_one_letter_code
_entity_poly.pdbx_strand_id
1 'polypeptide(L)' 'MPNPKRKHTRSRRDSRRAANWKLESVPLSKDKDGRWHRPHTISPDGFYNGVLVRPPKTKKKAGPGGK' A
#
# COMPACT_ATOMS: atom_id res chain seq x y z
N MET A 1 -9.77 28.23 -29.75
CA MET A 1 -9.17 27.38 -28.70
C MET A 1 -7.74 27.03 -29.11
N PRO A 2 -6.74 27.05 -28.21
CA PRO A 2 -5.39 26.67 -28.55
C PRO A 2 -5.28 25.15 -28.75
N ASN A 3 -4.81 24.74 -29.93
CA ASN A 3 -4.63 23.34 -30.33
C ASN A 3 -3.16 23.06 -30.62
N PRO A 4 -2.59 21.88 -30.27
CA PRO A 4 -1.19 21.59 -30.55
C PRO A 4 -0.90 21.65 -32.05
N LYS A 5 0.01 22.53 -32.45
CA LYS A 5 0.42 22.68 -33.86
C LYS A 5 1.10 21.43 -34.42
N ARG A 6 1.78 20.64 -33.56
CA ARG A 6 2.51 19.42 -33.94
C ARG A 6 2.41 18.34 -32.85
N LYS A 7 2.52 17.09 -33.25
CA LYS A 7 2.61 15.94 -32.34
C LYS A 7 3.95 15.97 -31.59
N HIS A 8 3.93 15.73 -30.28
CA HIS A 8 5.15 15.58 -29.50
C HIS A 8 5.89 14.28 -29.85
N THR A 9 7.22 14.36 -29.91
CA THR A 9 8.10 13.20 -30.07
C THR A 9 8.03 12.30 -28.83
N ARG A 10 8.43 11.02 -28.99
CA ARG A 10 8.51 10.07 -27.88
C ARG A 10 9.44 10.61 -26.78
N SER A 11 10.63 11.04 -27.15
CA SER A 11 11.60 11.68 -26.22
C SER A 11 10.98 12.81 -25.39
N ARG A 12 10.32 13.79 -26.01
CA ARG A 12 9.70 14.91 -25.27
C ARG A 12 8.62 14.46 -24.30
N ARG A 13 7.81 13.47 -24.69
CA ARG A 13 6.76 12.90 -23.83
C ARG A 13 7.36 12.13 -22.66
N ASP A 14 8.35 11.29 -22.94
CA ASP A 14 8.90 10.33 -22.00
C ASP A 14 9.78 11.05 -20.97
N SER A 15 10.59 12.05 -21.38
CA SER A 15 11.31 12.93 -20.44
C SER A 15 10.36 13.69 -19.51
N ARG A 16 9.24 14.23 -20.03
CA ARG A 16 8.23 14.89 -19.21
C ARG A 16 7.59 13.93 -18.20
N ARG A 17 7.31 12.69 -18.60
CA ARG A 17 6.70 11.69 -17.70
C ARG A 17 7.69 11.24 -16.63
N ALA A 18 8.92 10.91 -17.00
CA ALA A 18 9.95 10.44 -16.08
C ALA A 18 10.34 11.48 -15.02
N ALA A 19 10.30 12.77 -15.38
CA ALA A 19 10.56 13.85 -14.43
C ALA A 19 9.45 13.99 -13.37
N ASN A 20 8.20 13.81 -13.76
CA ASN A 20 7.05 14.21 -12.94
C ASN A 20 6.28 13.06 -12.29
N TRP A 21 6.36 11.84 -12.83
CA TRP A 21 5.59 10.70 -12.33
C TRP A 21 6.52 9.56 -11.95
N LYS A 22 6.94 9.58 -10.69
CA LYS A 22 7.77 8.54 -10.08
C LYS A 22 6.95 7.81 -9.02
N LEU A 23 7.18 6.51 -8.90
CA LEU A 23 6.65 5.73 -7.78
C LEU A 23 7.58 5.92 -6.59
N GLU A 24 7.01 6.21 -5.43
CA GLU A 24 7.74 6.30 -4.17
C GLU A 24 7.51 5.03 -3.34
N SER A 25 8.54 4.59 -2.61
CA SER A 25 8.40 3.49 -1.68
C SER A 25 7.61 3.94 -0.45
N VAL A 26 6.75 3.07 0.04
CA VAL A 26 6.00 3.31 1.28
C VAL A 26 6.95 3.13 2.46
N PRO A 27 6.98 4.05 3.45
CA PRO A 27 7.80 3.86 4.64
C PRO A 27 7.29 2.68 5.47
N LEU A 28 8.22 1.83 5.89
CA LEU A 28 7.96 0.67 6.73
C LEU A 28 8.82 0.77 8.00
N SER A 29 8.19 0.50 9.14
CA SER A 29 8.83 0.39 10.46
C SER A 29 8.61 -0.98 11.03
N LYS A 30 9.53 -1.41 11.89
CA LYS A 30 9.42 -2.65 12.66
C LYS A 30 8.74 -2.34 14.01
N ASP A 31 7.69 -3.06 14.33
CA ASP A 31 7.04 -2.99 15.65
C ASP A 31 7.95 -3.64 16.72
N LYS A 32 7.61 -3.47 18.00
CA LYS A 32 8.35 -4.08 19.13
C LYS A 32 8.43 -5.61 19.04
N ASP A 33 7.37 -6.24 18.53
CA ASP A 33 7.33 -7.70 18.32
C ASP A 33 8.09 -8.16 17.06
N GLY A 34 8.63 -7.21 16.29
CA GLY A 34 9.42 -7.48 15.11
C GLY A 34 8.67 -7.56 13.79
N ARG A 35 7.37 -7.27 13.76
CA ARG A 35 6.53 -7.25 12.55
C ARG A 35 6.72 -5.95 11.77
N TRP A 36 6.68 -6.02 10.44
CA TRP A 36 6.71 -4.83 9.59
C TRP A 36 5.33 -4.22 9.43
N HIS A 37 5.23 -2.90 9.57
CA HIS A 37 4.00 -2.14 9.35
C HIS A 37 4.31 -0.71 8.91
N ARG A 38 3.29 0.04 8.48
CA ARG A 38 3.47 1.47 8.19
C ARG A 38 3.58 2.23 9.52
N PRO A 39 4.48 3.23 9.62
CA PRO A 39 4.55 4.07 10.81
C PRO A 39 3.19 4.65 11.20
N HIS A 40 2.94 4.75 12.51
CA HIS A 40 1.68 5.27 13.08
C HIS A 40 0.42 4.50 12.69
N THR A 41 0.54 3.24 12.26
CA THR A 41 -0.60 2.37 11.96
C THR A 41 -0.45 1.03 12.65
N ILE A 42 -1.58 0.35 12.87
CA ILE A 42 -1.62 -1.01 13.41
C ILE A 42 -1.08 -1.97 12.34
N SER A 43 -0.30 -2.97 12.77
CA SER A 43 0.14 -4.05 11.90
C SER A 43 -1.05 -4.85 11.31
N PRO A 44 -0.86 -5.53 10.17
CA PRO A 44 -1.92 -6.34 9.56
C PRO A 44 -2.50 -7.42 10.50
N ASP A 45 -1.65 -7.94 11.39
CA ASP A 45 -2.01 -8.94 12.40
C ASP A 45 -2.82 -8.36 13.57
N GLY A 46 -2.94 -7.02 13.65
CA GLY A 46 -3.73 -6.33 14.67
C GLY A 46 -2.95 -5.80 15.87
N PHE A 47 -1.63 -5.85 15.83
CA PHE A 47 -0.74 -5.38 16.90
C PHE A 47 -0.25 -3.94 16.68
N TYR A 48 -0.07 -3.20 17.78
CA TYR A 48 0.61 -1.92 17.81
C TYR A 48 1.40 -1.79 19.12
N ASN A 49 2.70 -1.51 19.03
CA ASN A 49 3.60 -1.42 20.20
C ASN A 49 3.63 -2.71 21.04
N GLY A 50 3.47 -3.87 20.42
CA GLY A 50 3.43 -5.17 21.09
C GLY A 50 2.10 -5.51 21.78
N VAL A 51 1.08 -4.66 21.64
CA VAL A 51 -0.25 -4.89 22.21
C VAL A 51 -1.22 -5.26 21.11
N LEU A 52 -2.02 -6.31 21.34
CA LEU A 52 -3.12 -6.69 20.43
C LEU A 52 -4.24 -5.66 20.55
N VAL A 53 -4.37 -4.78 19.56
CA VAL A 53 -5.40 -3.72 19.53
C VAL A 53 -6.65 -4.20 18.81
N ARG A 54 -6.48 -5.01 17.75
CA ARG A 54 -7.60 -5.52 16.96
C ARG A 54 -7.42 -7.02 16.76
N PRO A 55 -8.37 -7.86 17.20
CA PRO A 55 -8.29 -9.28 16.91
C PRO A 55 -8.30 -9.52 15.39
N PRO A 56 -7.44 -10.40 14.87
CA PRO A 56 -7.40 -10.70 13.46
C PRO A 56 -8.77 -11.22 13.01
N LYS A 57 -9.24 -10.72 11.86
CA LYS A 57 -10.52 -11.17 11.29
C LYS A 57 -10.39 -12.61 10.81
N THR A 58 -10.72 -13.56 11.68
CA THR A 58 -10.87 -14.97 11.27
C THR A 58 -12.19 -15.10 10.52
N LYS A 59 -12.16 -15.66 9.30
CA LYS A 59 -13.39 -16.16 8.67
C LYS A 59 -13.81 -17.40 9.47
N LYS A 60 -14.95 -17.34 10.18
CA LYS A 60 -15.57 -18.55 10.74
C LYS A 60 -15.72 -19.56 9.59
N LYS A 61 -15.04 -20.71 9.69
CA LYS A 61 -15.38 -21.87 8.87
C LYS A 61 -16.80 -22.28 9.27
N ALA A 62 -17.70 -22.38 8.30
CA ALA A 62 -19.03 -22.96 8.52
C ALA A 62 -18.84 -24.33 9.15
N GLY A 63 -19.40 -24.52 10.35
CA GLY A 63 -19.26 -25.75 11.12
C GLY A 63 -19.78 -26.96 10.36
N PRO A 64 -19.29 -28.18 10.67
CA PRO A 64 -19.77 -29.39 10.01
C PRO A 64 -21.25 -29.57 10.38
N GLY A 65 -22.10 -29.67 9.36
CA GLY A 65 -23.48 -30.12 9.54
C GLY A 65 -23.45 -31.55 10.06
N GLY A 66 -23.75 -31.72 11.35
CA GLY A 66 -24.03 -33.02 11.95
C GLY A 66 -25.44 -33.46 11.55
N LYS A 67 -25.55 -34.67 10.99
CA LYS A 67 -26.79 -35.44 10.94
C LYS A 67 -26.90 -36.29 12.19
#